data_AF-A0A8J3YYD2-F1
#
_entry.id   AF-A0A8J3YYD2-F1
#
_cell.length_a   1.000
_cell.length_b   1.000
_cell.length_c   1.000
_cell.angle_alpha   90.00
_cell.angle_beta   90.00
_cell.angle_gamma   90.00
#
_symmetry.space_group_name_H-M   'P 1'
#
loop_
_entity.id
_entity.type
_entity.pdbx_description
1 polymer ?
#
loop_
_entity_poly.entity_id
_entity_poly.type
_entity_poly.pdbx_seq_one_letter_code
_entity_poly.pdbx_strand_id
1 'polypeptide(L)' 'MSDGEATGHPRVDAAMAELERVASRPPADQIAGYTHVHRELHETLAELDEER' A
#
# COMPACT_ATOMS: atom_id res chain seq x y z
N MET A 1 14.37 -10.86 -9.59
CA MET A 1 13.46 -9.81 -9.10
C MET A 1 12.21 -10.56 -8.72
N SER A 2 11.90 -10.67 -7.43
CA SER A 2 10.66 -11.36 -7.03
C SER A 2 9.53 -10.38 -7.36
N ASP A 3 8.83 -10.63 -8.46
CA ASP A 3 7.52 -10.01 -8.67
C ASP A 3 6.71 -10.31 -7.42
N GLY A 4 6.25 -9.26 -6.73
CA GLY A 4 5.38 -9.39 -5.57
C GLY A 4 4.16 -10.19 -6.00
N GLU A 5 4.09 -11.44 -5.56
CA GLU A 5 2.96 -12.32 -5.81
C GLU A 5 1.73 -11.61 -5.25
N ALA A 6 0.80 -11.26 -6.14
CA ALA A 6 -0.40 -10.51 -5.77
C ALA A 6 -1.06 -11.22 -4.58
N THR A 7 -1.39 -10.45 -3.55
CA THR A 7 -2.00 -10.95 -2.31
C THR A 7 -3.39 -11.54 -2.56
N GLY A 8 -3.96 -11.30 -3.76
CA GLY A 8 -5.31 -11.67 -4.14
C GLY A 8 -6.36 -10.70 -3.61
N HIS A 9 -5.95 -9.72 -2.80
CA HIS A 9 -6.83 -8.69 -2.28
C HIS A 9 -6.61 -7.36 -3.03
N PRO A 10 -7.58 -6.89 -3.84
CA PRO A 10 -7.37 -5.82 -4.80
C PRO A 10 -6.92 -4.49 -4.14
N ARG A 11 -7.41 -4.18 -2.94
CA ARG A 11 -6.98 -2.97 -2.20
C ARG A 11 -5.56 -3.10 -1.64
N VAL A 12 -5.13 -4.30 -1.25
CA VAL A 12 -3.77 -4.53 -0.74
C VAL A 12 -2.79 -4.48 -1.91
N ASP A 13 -3.13 -5.10 -3.04
CA ASP A 13 -2.31 -5.05 -4.25
C ASP A 13 -2.16 -3.62 -4.79
N ALA A 14 -3.24 -2.82 -4.74
CA ALA A 14 -3.19 -1.40 -5.10
C ALA A 14 -2.27 -0.59 -4.17
N ALA A 15 -2.30 -0.86 -2.86
CA ALA A 15 -1.41 -0.24 -1.88
C ALA A 15 0.06 -0.60 -2.15
N MET A 16 0.36 -1.87 -2.44
CA MET A 16 1.72 -2.31 -2.80
C MET A 16 2.23 -1.62 -4.06
N ALA A 17 1.40 -1.51 -5.11
CA ALA A 17 1.75 -0.79 -6.32
C ALA A 17 1.93 0.72 -6.08
N GLU A 18 1.19 1.33 -5.15
CA GLU A 18 1.39 2.73 -4.77
C GLU A 18 2.70 2.91 -3.97
N LEU A 19 3.11 1.97 -3.12
CA LEU A 19 4.42 2.01 -2.45
C LEU A 19 5.57 2.08 -3.47
N GLU A 20 5.50 1.29 -4.54
CA GLU A 20 6.50 1.34 -5.62
C GLU A 20 6.52 2.70 -6.32
N ARG A 21 5.33 3.27 -6.59
CA ARG A 21 5.22 4.62 -7.17
C ARG A 21 5.78 5.67 -6.24
N VAL A 22 5.47 5.62 -4.94
CA VAL A 22 5.99 6.56 -3.94
C VAL A 22 7.50 6.46 -3.81
N ALA A 23 8.07 5.25 -3.86
CA ALA A 23 9.52 5.04 -3.79
C ALA A 23 10.29 5.73 -4.92
N SER A 24 9.65 5.92 -6.09
CA SER A 24 10.23 6.65 -7.22
C SER A 24 10.12 8.18 -7.14
N ARG A 25 9.40 8.74 -6.15
CA ARG A 25 9.20 10.18 -5.99
C ARG A 25 10.43 10.88 -5.37
N PRO A 26 10.55 12.22 -5.53
CA PRO A 26 11.55 12.99 -4.81
C PRO A 26 11.44 12.78 -3.29
N PRO A 27 12.56 12.78 -2.54
CA PRO A 27 12.55 12.54 -1.09
C PRO A 27 11.58 13.44 -0.30
N ALA A 28 11.37 14.68 -0.76
CA ALA A 28 10.43 15.61 -0.13
C ALA A 28 8.96 15.12 -0.16
N ASP A 29 8.59 14.33 -1.17
CA ASP A 29 7.22 13.85 -1.38
C ASP A 29 7.01 12.42 -0.87
N GLN A 30 8.09 11.71 -0.57
CA GLN A 30 8.04 10.31 -0.12
C GLN A 30 7.32 10.17 1.21
N ILE A 31 7.57 11.05 2.18
CA ILE A 31 6.96 10.96 3.51
C ILE A 31 5.42 11.07 3.42
N ALA A 32 4.93 12.05 2.67
CA ALA A 32 3.50 12.23 2.46
C ALA A 32 2.88 11.02 1.73
N GLY A 33 3.56 10.51 0.71
CA GLY A 33 3.15 9.32 -0.03
C GLY A 33 3.07 8.07 0.87
N TYR A 34 4.12 7.76 1.61
CA TYR A 34 4.15 6.59 2.49
C TYR A 34 3.11 6.70 3.61
N THR A 35 2.90 7.90 4.17
CA THR A 35 1.88 8.13 5.20
C THR A 35 0.48 7.85 4.67
N HIS A 36 0.19 8.31 3.44
CA HIS A 36 -1.08 8.04 2.79
C HIS A 36 -1.29 6.53 2.57
N VAL A 37 -0.31 5.85 1.97
CA VAL A 37 -0.41 4.41 1.69
C VAL A 37 -0.54 3.59 2.98
N HIS A 38 0.21 3.95 4.02
CA HIS A 38 0.11 3.32 5.33
C HIS A 38 -1.31 3.42 5.89
N ARG A 39 -1.93 4.61 5.81
CA ARG A 39 -3.28 4.82 6.31
C ARG A 39 -4.31 3.98 5.55
N GLU A 40 -4.28 4.02 4.23
CA GLU A 40 -5.21 3.25 3.38
C GLU A 40 -5.07 1.74 3.60
N LEU A 41 -3.83 1.25 3.73
CA LEU A 41 -3.57 -0.16 4.01
C LEU A 41 -4.05 -0.54 5.40
N HIS A 42 -3.83 0.31 6.41
CA HIS A 42 -4.31 0.08 7.77
C HIS A 42 -5.84 0.00 7.83
N GLU A 43 -6.54 0.93 7.19
CA GLU A 43 -8.01 0.93 7.09
C GLU A 43 -8.51 -0.33 6.38
N THR A 44 -7.89 -0.71 5.25
CA THR A 44 -8.23 -1.94 4.52
C THR A 44 -8.06 -3.20 5.37
N LEU A 45 -6.96 -3.30 6.12
CA LEU A 45 -6.70 -4.47 6.96
C LEU A 45 -7.64 -4.53 8.17
N ALA A 46 -8.01 -3.38 8.74
CA ALA A 46 -8.98 -3.31 9.82
C ALA A 46 -10.36 -3.82 9.36
N GLU A 47 -10.83 -3.37 8.18
CA GLU A 47 -12.09 -3.84 7.60
C GLU A 47 -12.08 -5.36 7.38
N LEU A 48 -10.97 -5.93 6.90
CA LEU A 48 -10.86 -7.38 6.70
C LEU A 48 -10.83 -8.20 8.00
N ASP A 49 -10.28 -7.65 9.08
CA ASP A 49 -10.29 -8.31 10.38
C ASP A 49 -11.70 -8.31 11.00
N GLU A 50 -12.51 -7.29 10.73
CA GLU A 50 -13.92 -7.21 11.13
C GLU A 50 -14.84 -8.16 10.35
N GLU A 51 -14.49 -8.51 9.11
CA GLU A 51 -15.24 -9.45 8.26
C GLU A 51 -14.98 -10.94 8.58
N ARG A 52 -14.12 -11.24 9.54
CA ARG A 52 -13.69 -12.60 9.90
C ARG A 52 -14.62 -13.30 10.90
#